data_AF-A0A8H7XGB4-F1
#
_entry.id   AF-A0A8H7XGB4-F1
#
_cell.length_a   1.000
_cell.length_b   1.000
_cell.length_c   1.000
_cell.angle_alpha   90.00
_cell.angle_beta   90.00
_cell.angle_gamma   90.00
#
_symmetry.space_group_name_H-M   'P 1'
#
loop_
_entity.id
_entity.type
_entity.pdbx_description
1 polymer ?
#
loop_
_entity_poly.entity_id
_entity_poly.type
_entity_poly.pdbx_seq_one_letter_code
_entity_poly.pdbx_strand_id
1 'polypeptide(L)'
;MAGFNSQDWDFNQWIDYEEYQHPPSLSYEENLWCDPVDDTPPPPPRHVTNTSYGTPSSFDSFSTDKSSSEEREREPQMASSPKKRQRQRSEDSQSEGSLTRLRKTRKLKAPLETAKVREKGACFLCQKKRKVCQDGDDPEGSCKRCLNHPDQINVIPGLLRPLCWRPNIGSTEVFRRGPTIDFAASLRGNSEDAGPGKQALWKHFATRKSGSDSSRVVELSQNWTSKTLVIRLDRYQPMETDKQQYTWFDNGVEQQYKTTPFAVANIGVATLAIEKFLAQNSEGYINAHMDLSTELTRKSFQTAQQHKYLPLVERALKLWVACRFIEQPWSITGSETLGMSTDPNPNCPYHTRVPVPPIVDLQIDLIVINEVLQPELKKILKLLKEKLESTDPWTDWFEIYLAYFIILHNVELTMAHDAWFVKRNNLKKRYSNKSLVDTITQGATTLLTCFHYAHQGYAPFANLDLERSQNWPEEQRAYLHDTRPLLQGIRGDHVHDPAKELFWTSQLHRPDWRPIVLMT
;
A
#
# COMPACT_ATOMS: atom_id res chain seq x y z
N MET A 1 12.97 25.13 -24.26
CA MET A 1 13.71 24.48 -25.36
C MET A 1 14.96 23.84 -24.78
N ALA A 2 14.89 22.54 -24.54
CA ALA A 2 16.00 21.60 -24.41
C ALA A 2 15.35 20.22 -24.67
N GLY A 3 15.85 19.51 -25.68
CA GLY A 3 15.19 18.34 -26.26
C GLY A 3 15.14 17.17 -25.28
N PHE A 4 13.94 16.62 -25.09
CA PHE A 4 13.76 15.30 -24.52
C PHE A 4 14.15 14.29 -25.59
N ASN A 5 15.22 13.54 -25.34
CA ASN A 5 15.65 12.46 -26.22
C ASN A 5 14.64 11.32 -26.08
N SER A 6 13.92 11.07 -27.17
CA SER A 6 12.95 9.99 -27.34
C SER A 6 13.69 8.79 -27.90
N GLN A 7 14.32 8.01 -27.05
CA GLN A 7 14.78 6.66 -27.37
C GLN A 7 15.00 5.89 -26.06
N ASP A 8 14.67 4.61 -26.09
CA ASP A 8 14.79 3.60 -25.04
C ASP A 8 13.64 3.48 -24.04
N TRP A 9 12.44 3.22 -24.57
CA TRP A 9 11.47 2.34 -23.90
C TRP A 9 10.81 1.48 -24.98
N ASP A 10 11.19 0.22 -25.05
CA ASP A 10 10.59 -0.74 -25.97
C ASP A 10 9.14 -1.03 -25.54
N PHE A 11 8.21 -0.55 -26.36
CA PHE A 11 6.76 -0.50 -26.15
C PHE A 11 6.11 -1.90 -26.24
N ASN A 12 6.82 -2.87 -26.83
CA ASN A 12 6.30 -4.20 -27.09
C ASN A 12 6.30 -5.11 -25.86
N GLN A 13 7.15 -4.87 -24.86
CA GLN A 13 7.20 -5.77 -23.70
C GLN A 13 5.93 -5.74 -22.84
N TRP A 14 5.14 -4.67 -22.79
CA TRP A 14 3.96 -4.63 -21.91
C TRP A 14 2.64 -5.03 -22.60
N ILE A 15 2.58 -5.04 -23.93
CA ILE A 15 1.39 -5.42 -24.71
C ILE A 15 1.54 -6.79 -25.40
N ASP A 16 2.76 -7.27 -25.67
CA ASP A 16 3.00 -8.61 -26.25
C ASP A 16 3.09 -9.75 -25.19
N TYR A 17 2.66 -9.50 -23.94
CA TYR A 17 2.63 -10.52 -22.88
C TYR A 17 1.63 -11.68 -23.13
N GLU A 18 0.89 -11.69 -24.24
CA GLU A 18 -0.04 -12.77 -24.61
C GLU A 18 0.55 -13.80 -25.60
N GLU A 19 1.79 -13.66 -26.07
CA GLU A 19 2.36 -14.55 -27.11
C GLU A 19 3.71 -15.21 -26.72
N TYR A 20 3.81 -15.87 -25.57
CA TYR A 20 4.91 -16.83 -25.32
C TYR A 20 4.46 -18.00 -24.43
N GLN A 21 3.79 -18.98 -25.03
CA GLN A 21 3.80 -20.35 -24.50
C GLN A 21 4.89 -21.15 -25.22
N HIS A 22 5.86 -21.62 -24.42
CA HIS A 22 6.97 -22.54 -24.70
C HIS A 22 8.14 -22.04 -25.57
N PRO A 23 9.39 -22.00 -25.03
CA PRO A 23 10.59 -22.11 -25.85
C PRO A 23 11.04 -23.58 -25.95
N PRO A 24 11.45 -24.07 -27.14
CA PRO A 24 12.26 -25.26 -27.24
C PRO A 24 13.68 -24.93 -26.76
N SER A 25 14.31 -25.92 -26.12
CA SER A 25 15.71 -25.93 -25.70
C SER A 25 16.68 -25.55 -26.81
N LEU A 26 17.79 -24.85 -26.47
CA LEU A 26 19.17 -24.93 -26.99
C LEU A 26 19.92 -23.64 -26.56
N SER A 27 20.89 -23.70 -25.65
CA SER A 27 22.33 -24.03 -25.74
C SER A 27 23.23 -22.82 -26.01
N TYR A 28 24.00 -22.49 -24.98
CA TYR A 28 25.31 -21.82 -24.91
C TYR A 28 25.98 -21.42 -26.24
N GLU A 29 26.43 -20.16 -26.35
CA GLU A 29 27.83 -19.82 -26.66
C GLU A 29 28.15 -18.33 -26.45
N GLU A 30 29.33 -18.12 -25.87
CA GLU A 30 30.03 -16.86 -25.65
C GLU A 30 30.39 -16.17 -26.99
N ASN A 31 30.52 -14.83 -27.00
CA ASN A 31 31.79 -14.16 -27.32
C ASN A 31 31.70 -12.63 -27.41
N LEU A 32 32.62 -12.00 -26.67
CA LEU A 32 33.58 -10.96 -27.08
C LEU A 32 33.04 -9.70 -27.76
N TRP A 33 33.10 -8.56 -27.03
CA TRP A 33 33.72 -7.32 -27.51
C TRP A 33 34.38 -6.58 -26.32
N CYS A 34 35.71 -6.58 -26.29
CA CYS A 34 36.58 -5.57 -25.65
C CYS A 34 36.60 -4.33 -26.59
N ASP A 35 36.74 -3.06 -26.19
CA ASP A 35 37.79 -2.31 -25.46
C ASP A 35 37.36 -0.80 -25.52
N PRO A 36 38.08 0.23 -24.99
CA PRO A 36 39.37 0.22 -24.29
C PRO A 36 39.42 1.02 -22.96
N VAL A 37 40.51 0.69 -22.26
CA VAL A 37 41.20 1.33 -21.14
C VAL A 37 41.34 2.86 -21.26
N ASP A 38 41.06 3.58 -20.17
CA ASP A 38 41.50 4.97 -19.96
C ASP A 38 42.47 5.01 -18.78
N ASP A 39 43.74 5.28 -19.08
CA ASP A 39 44.87 5.31 -18.17
C ASP A 39 44.86 6.60 -17.32
N THR A 40 44.43 6.51 -16.07
CA THR A 40 44.81 7.50 -15.05
C THR A 40 45.25 6.82 -13.74
N PRO A 41 46.45 7.15 -13.22
CA PRO A 41 46.95 6.52 -11.99
C PRO A 41 46.23 7.07 -10.74
N PRO A 42 45.98 6.22 -9.72
CA PRO A 42 45.32 6.66 -8.49
C PRO A 42 46.27 7.48 -7.60
N PRO A 43 45.75 8.47 -6.84
CA PRO A 43 46.55 9.22 -5.89
C PRO A 43 46.91 8.38 -4.64
N PRO A 44 48.05 8.66 -3.99
CA PRO A 44 48.57 7.84 -2.88
C PRO A 44 47.76 8.01 -1.57
N PRO A 45 47.83 7.00 -0.67
CA PRO A 45 47.04 6.97 0.56
C PRO A 45 47.56 7.97 1.60
N ARG A 46 46.65 8.78 2.16
CA ARG A 46 46.96 9.60 3.34
C ARG A 46 46.71 8.81 4.61
N HIS A 47 47.78 8.65 5.40
CA HIS A 47 47.75 8.11 6.75
C HIS A 47 47.20 9.12 7.77
N VAL A 48 46.23 8.62 8.57
CA VAL A 48 46.07 8.73 10.03
C VAL A 48 45.88 10.12 10.67
N THR A 49 44.72 10.30 11.31
CA THR A 49 44.68 10.63 12.76
C THR A 49 43.52 9.90 13.44
N ASN A 50 43.89 9.08 14.42
CA ASN A 50 43.02 8.41 15.38
C ASN A 50 42.15 9.41 16.15
N THR A 51 40.85 9.12 16.26
CA THR A 51 40.05 9.65 17.37
C THR A 51 39.30 8.48 18.00
N SER A 52 39.77 8.11 19.19
CA SER A 52 39.22 7.07 20.05
C SER A 52 37.77 7.35 20.41
N TYR A 53 36.90 6.36 20.21
CA TYR A 53 35.56 6.34 20.76
C TYR A 53 35.62 6.13 22.26
N GLY A 54 35.22 7.16 23.02
CA GLY A 54 34.94 7.06 24.44
C GLY A 54 33.58 6.39 24.66
N THR A 55 33.61 5.22 25.29
CA THR A 55 32.48 4.57 25.94
C THR A 55 32.03 5.39 27.16
N PRO A 56 30.72 5.60 27.39
CA PRO A 56 30.21 5.87 28.72
C PRO A 56 29.69 4.57 29.31
N SER A 57 30.52 3.94 30.13
CA SER A 57 30.07 3.03 31.18
C SER A 57 29.46 3.85 32.32
N SER A 58 28.20 3.58 32.69
CA SER A 58 27.77 3.47 34.09
C SER A 58 26.26 3.28 34.14
N PHE A 59 25.79 2.14 34.60
CA PHE A 59 24.77 2.07 35.65
C PHE A 59 24.72 0.61 36.08
N ASP A 60 25.61 0.25 37.02
CA ASP A 60 25.43 -0.91 37.87
C ASP A 60 25.35 -0.45 39.32
N SER A 61 24.48 -1.16 40.04
CA SER A 61 24.43 -1.37 41.50
C SER A 61 23.21 -0.75 42.19
N PHE A 62 22.25 -1.59 42.55
CA PHE A 62 22.10 -2.00 43.95
C PHE A 62 21.56 -3.43 44.07
N SER A 63 22.33 -4.20 44.82
CA SER A 63 22.17 -5.59 45.28
C SER A 63 20.95 -5.79 46.19
N THR A 64 20.36 -6.98 46.19
CA THR A 64 20.44 -7.90 47.36
C THR A 64 20.02 -9.32 46.97
N ASP A 65 20.94 -10.25 47.19
CA ASP A 65 20.74 -11.69 47.22
C ASP A 65 19.77 -12.13 48.32
N LYS A 66 19.06 -13.24 48.07
CA LYS A 66 18.93 -14.33 49.05
C LYS A 66 18.59 -15.65 48.35
N SER A 67 19.48 -16.61 48.56
CA SER A 67 19.42 -18.01 48.15
C SER A 67 18.46 -18.86 48.99
N SER A 68 18.08 -20.00 48.41
CA SER A 68 18.17 -21.38 48.93
C SER A 68 16.87 -22.20 48.96
N SER A 69 16.82 -23.17 48.03
CA SER A 69 16.42 -24.59 48.16
C SER A 69 15.60 -25.07 49.37
N GLU A 70 14.52 -25.83 49.10
CA GLU A 70 14.44 -27.29 49.39
C GLU A 70 13.11 -27.91 48.93
N GLU A 71 13.18 -29.16 48.44
CA GLU A 71 12.10 -30.04 48.00
C GLU A 71 11.26 -30.60 49.18
N ARG A 72 9.94 -30.80 48.96
CA ARG A 72 9.27 -32.05 49.39
C ARG A 72 7.89 -32.25 48.76
N GLU A 73 7.70 -33.46 48.26
CA GLU A 73 6.48 -34.03 47.67
C GLU A 73 5.28 -34.10 48.62
N ARG A 74 4.05 -33.94 48.09
CA ARG A 74 2.94 -34.94 48.03
C ARG A 74 1.58 -34.26 47.77
N GLU A 75 0.90 -34.75 46.74
CA GLU A 75 -0.52 -34.51 46.35
C GLU A 75 -1.55 -35.05 47.37
N PRO A 76 -2.89 -35.00 47.12
CA PRO A 76 -3.74 -33.92 46.59
C PRO A 76 -5.00 -33.71 47.48
N GLN A 77 -5.75 -32.59 47.33
CA GLN A 77 -7.23 -32.62 47.33
C GLN A 77 -7.92 -31.24 47.18
N MET A 78 -8.93 -31.26 46.29
CA MET A 78 -10.23 -30.59 46.31
C MET A 78 -10.37 -29.06 46.13
N ALA A 79 -11.04 -28.78 45.01
CA ALA A 79 -11.77 -27.58 44.61
C ALA A 79 -12.48 -26.80 45.71
N SER A 80 -12.34 -25.47 45.70
CA SER A 80 -13.44 -24.56 46.05
C SER A 80 -13.32 -23.20 45.37
N SER A 81 -14.42 -22.78 44.75
CA SER A 81 -14.62 -21.54 44.00
C SER A 81 -14.78 -20.31 44.91
N PRO A 82 -14.45 -19.09 44.46
CA PRO A 82 -14.55 -17.89 45.29
C PRO A 82 -15.96 -17.29 45.34
N LYS A 83 -16.38 -16.95 46.57
CA LYS A 83 -17.69 -16.42 46.97
C LYS A 83 -17.96 -14.99 46.45
N LYS A 84 -19.08 -14.82 45.75
CA LYS A 84 -19.76 -13.53 45.52
C LYS A 84 -20.35 -13.01 46.84
N ARG A 85 -19.95 -11.80 47.26
CA ARG A 85 -20.60 -11.05 48.35
C ARG A 85 -21.79 -10.28 47.80
N GLN A 86 -22.98 -10.81 48.03
CA GLN A 86 -24.27 -10.19 47.77
C GLN A 86 -24.61 -9.28 48.97
N ARG A 87 -24.78 -7.99 48.73
CA ARG A 87 -25.10 -6.99 49.77
C ARG A 87 -26.62 -6.81 49.83
N GLN A 88 -27.20 -7.13 50.99
CA GLN A 88 -28.63 -7.01 51.28
C GLN A 88 -29.09 -5.55 51.21
N ARG A 89 -30.33 -5.40 50.70
CA ARG A 89 -31.08 -4.17 50.55
C ARG A 89 -32.03 -4.05 51.74
N SER A 90 -31.97 -2.95 52.45
CA SER A 90 -33.00 -2.54 53.41
C SER A 90 -33.45 -1.12 53.04
N GLU A 91 -34.75 -0.97 52.89
CA GLU A 91 -35.45 0.27 52.54
C GLU A 91 -35.72 1.14 53.78
N ASP A 92 -35.91 2.43 53.48
CA ASP A 92 -36.46 3.51 54.30
C ASP A 92 -35.62 4.12 55.44
N SER A 93 -35.04 5.29 55.15
CA SER A 93 -35.69 6.57 55.50
C SER A 93 -34.86 7.78 55.05
N GLN A 94 -35.58 8.85 54.70
CA GLN A 94 -35.12 10.09 54.07
C GLN A 94 -34.26 10.95 55.00
N SER A 95 -33.19 11.56 54.47
CA SER A 95 -32.85 12.96 54.74
C SER A 95 -31.74 13.46 53.80
N GLU A 96 -32.05 14.60 53.20
CA GLU A 96 -31.22 15.67 52.65
C GLU A 96 -29.71 15.45 52.43
N GLY A 97 -29.26 15.80 51.22
CA GLY A 97 -27.87 16.18 50.95
C GLY A 97 -27.07 15.25 50.05
N SER A 98 -27.60 14.82 48.89
CA SER A 98 -26.72 14.27 47.86
C SER A 98 -25.86 15.39 47.27
N LEU A 99 -24.66 15.57 47.81
CA LEU A 99 -23.59 16.32 47.14
C LEU A 99 -23.25 15.59 45.83
N THR A 100 -23.98 15.91 44.77
CA THR A 100 -23.61 15.58 43.40
C THR A 100 -22.26 16.24 43.17
N ARG A 101 -21.19 15.47 43.30
CA ARG A 101 -19.83 15.95 43.02
C ARG A 101 -19.81 16.28 41.53
N LEU A 102 -20.05 17.56 41.18
CA LEU A 102 -19.90 18.06 39.82
C LEU A 102 -18.54 17.58 39.32
N ARG A 103 -18.54 16.75 38.27
CA ARG A 103 -17.32 16.48 37.50
C ARG A 103 -16.81 17.86 37.11
N LYS A 104 -15.72 18.32 37.74
CA LYS A 104 -15.02 19.52 37.34
C LYS A 104 -14.62 19.32 35.88
N THR A 105 -15.40 19.88 34.97
CA THR A 105 -15.02 20.04 33.57
C THR A 105 -13.79 20.92 33.59
N ARG A 106 -12.62 20.31 33.44
CA ARG A 106 -11.35 21.02 33.39
C ARG A 106 -11.44 21.93 32.16
N LYS A 107 -11.68 23.24 32.37
CA LYS A 107 -11.68 24.22 31.29
C LYS A 107 -10.35 24.09 30.55
N LEU A 108 -10.41 23.71 29.27
CA LEU A 108 -9.23 23.63 28.42
C LEU A 108 -8.65 25.04 28.29
N LYS A 109 -7.34 25.19 28.51
CA LYS A 109 -6.66 26.50 28.40
C LYS A 109 -6.78 27.10 26.99
N ALA A 110 -6.85 26.26 25.96
CA ALA A 110 -7.04 26.66 24.56
C ALA A 110 -7.93 25.64 23.82
N PRO A 111 -9.27 25.76 23.89
CA PRO A 111 -10.19 24.77 23.33
C PRO A 111 -10.08 24.60 21.82
N LEU A 112 -9.93 25.70 21.07
CA LEU A 112 -9.82 25.69 19.60
C LEU A 112 -8.52 25.05 19.12
N GLU A 113 -7.38 25.40 19.73
CA GLU A 113 -6.09 24.76 19.41
C GLU A 113 -6.11 23.26 19.76
N THR A 114 -6.70 22.90 20.90
CA THR A 114 -6.83 21.50 21.31
C THR A 114 -7.73 20.72 20.35
N ALA A 115 -8.79 21.33 19.81
CA ALA A 115 -9.65 20.72 18.80
C ALA A 115 -8.89 20.48 17.48
N LYS A 116 -8.16 21.49 16.98
CA LYS A 116 -7.33 21.36 15.77
C LYS A 116 -6.28 20.26 15.88
N VAL A 117 -5.62 20.15 17.04
CA VAL A 117 -4.62 19.08 17.28
C VAL A 117 -5.27 17.70 17.44
N ARG A 118 -6.52 17.62 17.90
CA ARG A 118 -7.27 16.35 17.92
C ARG A 118 -7.69 15.89 16.53
N GLU A 119 -7.96 16.83 15.63
CA GLU A 119 -8.27 16.56 14.23
C GLU A 119 -7.01 16.15 13.45
N LYS A 120 -5.94 16.94 13.53
CA LYS A 120 -4.66 16.68 12.82
C LYS A 120 -3.78 15.59 13.47
N GLY A 121 -3.99 15.30 14.75
CA GLY A 121 -3.09 14.48 15.56
C GLY A 121 -1.90 15.27 16.14
N ALA A 122 -1.37 14.78 17.26
CA ALA A 122 -0.13 15.29 17.85
C ALA A 122 1.09 14.75 17.08
N CYS A 123 2.20 15.50 17.06
CA CYS A 123 3.42 14.96 16.48
C CYS A 123 3.95 13.77 17.28
N PHE A 124 4.62 12.85 16.60
CA PHE A 124 5.14 11.59 17.14
C PHE A 124 5.95 11.82 18.43
N LEU A 125 6.83 12.82 18.45
CA LEU A 125 7.61 13.16 19.64
C LEU A 125 6.74 13.60 20.82
N CYS A 126 5.74 14.46 20.58
CA CYS A 126 4.84 14.92 21.63
C CYS A 126 3.94 13.78 22.13
N GLN A 127 3.49 12.89 21.23
CA GLN A 127 2.73 11.70 21.57
C GLN A 127 3.56 10.77 22.48
N LYS A 128 4.79 10.43 22.07
CA LYS A 128 5.71 9.56 22.83
C LYS A 128 6.05 10.14 24.21
N LYS A 129 6.32 11.46 24.28
CA LYS A 129 6.64 12.13 25.55
C LYS A 129 5.40 12.49 26.39
N ARG A 130 4.18 12.20 25.90
CA ARG A 130 2.89 12.57 26.50
C ARG A 130 2.81 14.07 26.84
N LYS A 131 3.22 14.91 25.88
CA LYS A 131 3.28 16.36 26.03
C LYS A 131 2.26 17.06 25.14
N VAL A 132 1.90 18.29 25.52
CA VAL A 132 1.01 19.14 24.71
C VAL A 132 1.70 19.47 23.39
N CYS A 133 1.03 19.11 22.28
CA CYS A 133 1.43 19.49 20.93
C CYS A 133 0.55 20.68 20.50
N GLN A 134 1.17 21.71 19.93
CA GLN A 134 0.48 22.89 19.40
C GLN A 134 1.09 23.25 18.04
N ASP A 135 0.24 23.56 17.07
CA ASP A 135 0.68 23.97 15.72
C ASP A 135 1.64 25.16 15.81
N GLY A 136 2.71 25.10 15.01
CA GLY A 136 3.64 26.21 14.80
C GLY A 136 3.00 27.32 13.98
N ASP A 137 3.82 28.30 13.59
CA ASP A 137 3.39 29.38 12.70
C ASP A 137 3.10 28.86 11.29
N ASP A 138 3.84 27.82 10.87
CA ASP A 138 3.53 27.00 9.69
C ASP A 138 2.66 25.80 10.09
N PRO A 139 1.40 25.69 9.59
CA PRO A 139 0.50 24.57 9.88
C PRO A 139 1.01 23.19 9.45
N GLU A 140 1.91 23.14 8.46
CA GLU A 140 2.54 21.91 7.95
C GLU A 140 3.98 21.76 8.47
N GLY A 141 4.44 22.73 9.27
CA GLY A 141 5.76 22.76 9.88
C GLY A 141 5.83 22.09 11.25
N SER A 142 6.95 22.34 11.94
CA SER A 142 7.14 21.83 13.30
C SER A 142 6.19 22.51 14.29
N CYS A 143 5.69 21.73 15.25
CA CYS A 143 4.87 22.19 16.36
C CYS A 143 5.69 23.13 17.26
N LYS A 144 5.03 24.08 17.94
CA LYS A 144 5.66 25.09 18.80
C LYS A 144 6.62 24.48 19.81
N ARG A 145 6.23 23.37 20.43
CA ARG A 145 7.09 22.69 21.42
C ARG A 145 8.40 22.22 20.80
N CYS A 146 8.33 21.62 19.62
CA CYS A 146 9.50 21.11 18.93
C CYS A 146 10.38 22.24 18.39
N LEU A 147 9.78 23.35 17.96
CA LEU A 147 10.52 24.57 17.61
C LEU A 147 11.25 25.18 18.81
N ASN A 148 10.63 25.18 19.99
CA ASN A 148 11.16 25.80 21.20
C ASN A 148 12.16 24.93 21.97
N HIS A 149 12.19 23.62 21.71
CA HIS A 149 13.08 22.67 22.37
C HIS A 149 13.78 21.77 21.34
N PRO A 150 14.56 22.34 20.41
CA PRO A 150 15.25 21.58 19.37
C PRO A 150 16.29 20.61 19.96
N ASP A 151 16.85 20.96 21.12
CA ASP A 151 17.77 20.17 21.96
C ASP A 151 17.14 18.90 22.52
N GLN A 152 15.82 18.91 22.77
CA GLN A 152 15.08 17.75 23.29
C GLN A 152 14.61 16.80 22.20
N ILE A 153 14.96 17.08 20.94
CA ILE A 153 14.63 16.22 19.83
C ILE A 153 15.88 15.44 19.50
N ASN A 154 15.77 14.11 19.50
CA ASN A 154 16.87 13.27 19.06
C ASN A 154 17.19 13.65 17.62
N VAL A 155 18.30 14.35 17.42
CA VAL A 155 18.85 14.62 16.10
C VAL A 155 19.35 13.28 15.59
N ILE A 156 18.60 12.67 14.68
CA ILE A 156 19.09 11.52 13.94
C ILE A 156 20.07 12.09 12.92
N PRO A 157 21.35 11.67 12.93
CA PRO A 157 22.34 12.18 11.98
C PRO A 157 21.79 12.11 10.55
N GLY A 158 21.62 13.28 9.93
CA GLY A 158 21.09 13.39 8.57
C GLY A 158 19.67 13.92 8.41
N LEU A 159 18.83 13.95 9.45
CA LEU A 159 17.59 14.72 9.34
C LEU A 159 17.88 16.20 9.56
N LEU A 160 17.75 17.01 8.50
CA LEU A 160 17.84 18.48 8.60
C LEU A 160 16.76 19.08 9.50
N ARG A 161 15.70 18.32 9.83
CA ARG A 161 14.68 18.75 10.80
C ARG A 161 14.48 17.70 11.89
N PRO A 162 14.53 18.08 13.16
CA PRO A 162 14.16 17.20 14.25
C PRO A 162 12.69 16.76 14.11
N LEU A 163 12.37 15.47 14.34
CA LEU A 163 11.09 14.77 14.04
C LEU A 163 9.85 15.35 14.76
N CYS A 164 9.51 16.61 14.50
CA CYS A 164 8.18 17.11 14.70
C CYS A 164 7.29 16.71 13.53
N TRP A 165 7.11 15.40 13.40
CA TRP A 165 6.34 14.80 12.34
C TRP A 165 5.02 14.28 12.91
N ARG A 166 3.92 14.49 12.19
CA ARG A 166 2.57 14.02 12.55
C ARG A 166 2.20 12.87 11.63
N PRO A 167 2.59 11.62 11.95
CA PRO A 167 2.07 10.48 11.23
C PRO A 167 0.55 10.46 11.39
N ASN A 168 -0.18 10.60 10.30
CA ASN A 168 -1.55 10.13 10.23
C ASN A 168 -1.58 8.84 9.42
N ILE A 169 -1.03 7.77 9.99
CA ILE A 169 -1.08 6.45 9.35
C ILE A 169 -2.53 6.04 9.04
N GLY A 170 -3.51 6.51 9.82
CA GLY A 170 -4.94 6.21 9.61
C GLY A 170 -5.56 6.89 8.38
N SER A 171 -4.88 7.86 7.76
CA SER A 171 -5.33 8.53 6.54
C SER A 171 -4.40 8.31 5.35
N THR A 172 -3.46 7.36 5.45
CA THR A 172 -2.55 7.03 4.34
C THR A 172 -3.33 6.42 3.18
N GLU A 173 -3.16 6.96 1.98
CA GLU A 173 -3.66 6.37 0.74
C GLU A 173 -2.54 5.66 -0.01
N VAL A 174 -2.84 4.50 -0.59
CA VAL A 174 -1.83 3.63 -1.24
C VAL A 174 -2.33 2.98 -2.53
N PHE A 175 -3.51 3.37 -3.02
CA PHE A 175 -4.13 2.79 -4.21
C PHE A 175 -5.00 3.82 -4.94
N ARG A 176 -5.34 3.55 -6.21
CA ARG A 176 -6.22 4.41 -7.03
C ARG A 176 -7.69 4.35 -6.60
N ARG A 177 -8.39 5.49 -6.48
CA ARG A 177 -9.85 5.52 -6.23
C ARG A 177 -10.70 5.69 -7.50
N GLY A 178 -10.25 5.08 -8.60
CA GLY A 178 -10.92 5.14 -9.90
C GLY A 178 -10.54 6.36 -10.74
N PRO A 179 -11.10 6.46 -11.97
CA PRO A 179 -10.73 7.49 -12.92
C PRO A 179 -11.13 8.89 -12.44
N THR A 180 -10.40 9.92 -12.89
CA THR A 180 -10.89 11.30 -12.75
C THR A 180 -12.13 11.49 -13.61
N ILE A 181 -12.91 12.53 -13.31
CA ILE A 181 -14.17 12.78 -14.03
C ILE A 181 -13.99 12.87 -15.56
N ASP A 182 -12.84 13.37 -16.01
CA ASP A 182 -12.52 13.54 -17.44
C ASP A 182 -12.37 12.19 -18.16
N PHE A 183 -12.00 11.14 -17.43
CA PHE A 183 -11.80 9.80 -17.97
C PHE A 183 -12.93 8.82 -17.60
N ALA A 184 -13.82 9.20 -16.68
CA ALA A 184 -14.96 8.42 -16.26
C ALA A 184 -15.80 7.90 -17.44
N ALA A 185 -16.24 6.64 -17.36
CA ALA A 185 -17.15 6.07 -18.35
C ALA A 185 -18.58 6.60 -18.21
N SER A 186 -18.95 7.19 -17.07
CA SER A 186 -20.26 7.80 -16.86
C SER A 186 -20.25 8.79 -15.71
N LEU A 187 -21.05 9.85 -15.85
CA LEU A 187 -21.26 10.88 -14.82
C LEU A 187 -22.50 10.62 -13.94
N ARG A 188 -23.17 9.49 -14.13
CA ARG A 188 -24.34 9.11 -13.32
C ARG A 188 -23.95 9.03 -11.84
N GLY A 189 -24.73 9.69 -10.99
CA GLY A 189 -24.52 9.68 -9.54
C GLY A 189 -23.45 10.67 -9.03
N ASN A 190 -22.85 11.50 -9.90
CA ASN A 190 -21.82 12.49 -9.52
C ASN A 190 -22.15 13.92 -9.98
N SER A 191 -23.43 14.25 -10.22
CA SER A 191 -23.81 15.56 -10.76
C SER A 191 -23.42 16.75 -9.86
N GLU A 192 -23.30 16.55 -8.55
CA GLU A 192 -22.99 17.62 -7.59
C GLU A 192 -21.48 17.87 -7.41
N ASP A 193 -20.62 16.89 -7.73
CA ASP A 193 -19.16 16.95 -7.55
C ASP A 193 -18.39 17.11 -8.87
N ALA A 194 -19.09 17.46 -9.96
CA ALA A 194 -18.54 17.52 -11.31
C ALA A 194 -17.61 18.72 -11.55
N GLY A 195 -16.35 18.60 -11.11
CA GLY A 195 -15.28 19.55 -11.41
C GLY A 195 -14.08 18.86 -12.09
N PRO A 196 -13.45 19.46 -13.12
CA PRO A 196 -12.26 18.90 -13.77
C PRO A 196 -11.17 18.55 -12.76
N GLY A 197 -10.52 17.41 -12.93
CA GLY A 197 -9.49 16.92 -12.01
C GLY A 197 -9.98 16.44 -10.64
N LYS A 198 -11.28 16.53 -10.32
CA LYS A 198 -11.83 15.88 -9.13
C LYS A 198 -11.99 14.37 -9.36
N GLN A 199 -11.79 13.63 -8.28
CA GLN A 199 -12.10 12.21 -8.25
C GLN A 199 -13.60 12.01 -8.06
N ALA A 200 -14.16 11.15 -8.88
CA ALA A 200 -15.59 10.88 -8.83
C ALA A 200 -15.92 9.90 -7.68
N LEU A 201 -16.94 10.23 -6.89
CA LEU A 201 -17.33 9.54 -5.67
C LEU A 201 -18.65 8.81 -5.89
N TRP A 202 -18.62 7.76 -6.71
CA TRP A 202 -19.82 6.98 -7.03
C TRP A 202 -20.29 6.17 -5.82
N LYS A 203 -21.25 6.70 -5.07
CA LYS A 203 -21.96 5.97 -4.01
C LYS A 203 -23.13 5.14 -4.56
N HIS A 204 -23.71 5.57 -5.69
CA HIS A 204 -24.89 4.94 -6.30
C HIS A 204 -24.79 4.98 -7.84
N PHE A 205 -24.28 3.90 -8.44
CA PHE A 205 -24.32 3.73 -9.89
C PHE A 205 -25.54 2.89 -10.29
N ALA A 206 -26.68 3.54 -10.52
CA ALA A 206 -27.93 2.89 -10.89
C ALA A 206 -28.18 3.00 -12.39
N THR A 207 -28.27 1.85 -13.06
CA THR A 207 -28.67 1.76 -14.46
C THR A 207 -30.15 1.36 -14.55
N ARG A 208 -30.93 2.07 -15.38
CA ARG A 208 -32.34 1.72 -15.61
C ARG A 208 -32.40 0.56 -16.60
N LYS A 209 -32.96 -0.57 -16.17
CA LYS A 209 -33.15 -1.77 -17.00
C LYS A 209 -34.00 -1.45 -18.23
N SER A 210 -33.58 -1.96 -19.39
CA SER A 210 -34.33 -1.89 -20.65
C SER A 210 -34.92 -3.28 -20.96
N GLY A 211 -36.23 -3.44 -20.73
CA GLY A 211 -36.98 -4.66 -21.06
C GLY A 211 -36.89 -5.82 -20.06
N SER A 212 -37.76 -6.83 -20.23
CA SER A 212 -37.88 -7.99 -19.35
C SER A 212 -36.91 -9.15 -19.68
N ASP A 213 -36.36 -9.23 -20.90
CA ASP A 213 -35.62 -10.40 -21.40
C ASP A 213 -34.17 -10.10 -21.85
N SER A 214 -33.51 -9.20 -21.11
CA SER A 214 -32.20 -8.65 -21.46
C SER A 214 -31.03 -9.13 -20.59
N SER A 215 -31.25 -10.11 -19.72
CA SER A 215 -30.21 -10.63 -18.83
C SER A 215 -29.29 -11.58 -19.60
N ARG A 216 -27.97 -11.40 -19.44
CA ARG A 216 -26.92 -12.27 -19.98
C ARG A 216 -25.92 -12.60 -18.88
N VAL A 217 -25.33 -13.79 -18.94
CA VAL A 217 -24.24 -14.19 -18.04
C VAL A 217 -22.98 -14.25 -18.89
N VAL A 218 -21.96 -13.53 -18.48
CA VAL A 218 -20.67 -13.47 -19.17
C VAL A 218 -19.57 -14.02 -18.29
N GLU A 219 -18.57 -14.58 -18.94
CA GLU A 219 -17.32 -15.02 -18.33
C GLU A 219 -16.23 -14.02 -18.70
N LEU A 220 -15.58 -13.47 -17.67
CA LEU A 220 -14.60 -12.42 -17.83
C LEU A 220 -13.21 -12.88 -17.41
N SER A 221 -12.18 -12.41 -18.10
CA SER A 221 -10.78 -12.69 -17.81
C SER A 221 -9.92 -11.45 -17.97
N GLN A 222 -8.84 -11.40 -17.19
CA GLN A 222 -7.69 -10.50 -17.38
C GLN A 222 -6.44 -11.28 -17.82
N ASN A 223 -6.59 -12.57 -18.16
CA ASN A 223 -5.55 -13.48 -18.64
C ASN A 223 -4.38 -13.77 -17.68
N TRP A 224 -4.50 -13.40 -16.40
CA TRP A 224 -3.52 -13.76 -15.36
C TRP A 224 -3.67 -15.18 -14.82
N THR A 225 -4.87 -15.74 -14.89
CA THR A 225 -5.17 -17.09 -14.42
C THR A 225 -6.10 -17.79 -15.41
N SER A 226 -6.18 -19.12 -15.31
CA SER A 226 -7.12 -19.92 -16.13
C SER A 226 -8.58 -19.83 -15.67
N LYS A 227 -8.88 -19.11 -14.59
CA LYS A 227 -10.26 -19.01 -14.06
C LYS A 227 -10.92 -17.73 -14.57
N THR A 228 -12.24 -17.80 -14.77
CA THR A 228 -13.05 -16.68 -15.24
C THR A 228 -13.97 -16.12 -14.15
N LEU A 229 -14.16 -14.81 -14.15
CA LEU A 229 -15.14 -14.11 -13.31
C LEU A 229 -16.49 -14.18 -14.00
N VAL A 230 -17.45 -14.84 -13.36
CA VAL A 230 -18.80 -15.01 -13.91
C VAL A 230 -19.73 -13.95 -13.33
N ILE A 231 -20.27 -13.08 -14.17
CA ILE A 231 -21.20 -12.03 -13.76
C ILE A 231 -22.44 -11.95 -14.65
N ARG A 232 -23.54 -11.51 -14.06
CA ARG A 232 -24.80 -11.26 -14.76
C ARG A 232 -24.93 -9.80 -15.14
N LEU A 233 -25.22 -9.54 -16.41
CA LEU A 233 -25.41 -8.23 -16.99
C LEU A 233 -26.85 -8.08 -17.50
N ASP A 234 -27.38 -6.87 -17.45
CA ASP A 234 -28.68 -6.49 -18.02
C ASP A 234 -28.47 -5.35 -19.01
N ARG A 235 -29.31 -5.29 -20.06
CA ARG A 235 -29.35 -4.08 -20.90
C ARG A 235 -29.86 -2.92 -20.08
N TYR A 236 -29.25 -1.77 -20.29
CA TYR A 236 -29.71 -0.52 -19.71
C TYR A 236 -30.01 0.52 -20.79
N GLN A 237 -30.70 1.59 -20.41
CA GLN A 237 -30.92 2.74 -21.29
C GLN A 237 -29.76 3.74 -21.17
N PRO A 238 -28.90 3.92 -22.19
CA PRO A 238 -27.79 4.88 -22.15
C PRO A 238 -28.27 6.32 -22.03
N MET A 239 -27.45 7.14 -21.39
CA MET A 239 -27.56 8.60 -21.35
C MET A 239 -26.42 9.20 -22.17
N GLU A 240 -26.59 10.47 -22.57
CA GLU A 240 -25.57 11.20 -23.33
C GLU A 240 -24.21 11.27 -22.61
N THR A 241 -24.22 11.23 -21.28
CA THR A 241 -23.01 11.25 -20.45
C THR A 241 -22.34 9.89 -20.27
N ASP A 242 -22.87 8.82 -20.86
CA ASP A 242 -22.29 7.48 -20.80
C ASP A 242 -21.40 7.19 -22.02
N LYS A 243 -20.16 6.78 -21.79
CA LYS A 243 -19.28 6.26 -22.84
C LYS A 243 -19.81 4.93 -23.34
N GLN A 244 -20.04 4.84 -24.65
CA GLN A 244 -20.48 3.62 -25.35
C GLN A 244 -19.40 3.04 -26.26
N GLN A 245 -18.18 3.55 -26.17
CA GLN A 245 -17.08 3.16 -27.03
C GLN A 245 -15.75 3.31 -26.31
N TYR A 246 -14.79 2.49 -26.73
CA TYR A 246 -13.38 2.70 -26.44
C TYR A 246 -12.74 3.49 -27.58
N THR A 247 -11.73 4.29 -27.26
CA THR A 247 -10.94 5.01 -28.26
C THR A 247 -9.46 4.70 -28.10
N TRP A 248 -8.71 4.73 -29.21
CA TRP A 248 -7.26 4.59 -29.26
C TRP A 248 -6.72 5.38 -30.43
N PHE A 249 -5.39 5.51 -30.52
CA PHE A 249 -4.74 6.16 -31.66
C PHE A 249 -4.03 5.11 -32.51
N ASP A 250 -4.27 5.13 -33.83
CA ASP A 250 -3.57 4.34 -34.85
C ASP A 250 -2.94 5.32 -35.83
N ASN A 251 -1.60 5.35 -35.90
CA ASN A 251 -0.83 6.30 -36.72
C ASN A 251 -1.24 7.77 -36.53
N GLY A 252 -1.54 8.16 -35.29
CA GLY A 252 -1.96 9.52 -34.93
C GLY A 252 -3.43 9.85 -35.22
N VAL A 253 -4.21 8.90 -35.78
CA VAL A 253 -5.65 9.04 -36.01
C VAL A 253 -6.41 8.37 -34.88
N GLU A 254 -7.37 9.06 -34.28
CA GLU A 254 -8.24 8.48 -33.25
C GLU A 254 -9.23 7.50 -33.89
N GLN A 255 -9.23 6.27 -33.38
CA GLN A 255 -10.10 5.16 -33.76
C GLN A 255 -11.08 4.85 -32.63
N GLN A 256 -12.17 4.16 -32.95
CA GLN A 256 -13.26 3.90 -32.01
C GLN A 256 -13.79 2.47 -32.15
N TYR A 257 -14.03 1.82 -31.00
CA TYR A 257 -14.65 0.50 -30.91
C TYR A 257 -15.97 0.63 -30.17
N LYS A 258 -17.09 0.42 -30.87
CA LYS A 258 -18.44 0.56 -30.29
C LYS A 258 -18.80 -0.66 -29.45
N THR A 259 -19.41 -0.41 -28.30
CA THR A 259 -19.82 -1.45 -27.35
C THR A 259 -21.33 -1.48 -27.18
N THR A 260 -21.85 -2.57 -26.63
CA THR A 260 -23.28 -2.72 -26.36
C THR A 260 -23.67 -2.16 -24.99
N PRO A 261 -24.91 -1.62 -24.84
CA PRO A 261 -25.35 -0.95 -23.62
C PRO A 261 -25.76 -1.95 -22.54
N PHE A 262 -24.78 -2.64 -21.97
CA PHE A 262 -24.95 -3.54 -20.83
C PHE A 262 -24.32 -2.96 -19.56
N ALA A 263 -24.89 -3.34 -18.43
CA ALA A 263 -24.45 -2.98 -17.10
C ALA A 263 -24.62 -4.17 -16.15
N VAL A 264 -23.93 -4.15 -15.02
CA VAL A 264 -24.07 -5.16 -13.96
C VAL A 264 -25.51 -5.20 -13.47
N ALA A 265 -26.13 -6.39 -13.58
CA ALA A 265 -27.56 -6.56 -13.30
C ALA A 265 -27.90 -6.39 -11.81
N ASN A 266 -27.01 -6.85 -10.93
CA ASN A 266 -27.16 -6.71 -9.49
C ASN A 266 -25.79 -6.53 -8.83
N ILE A 267 -25.57 -5.35 -8.25
CA ILE A 267 -24.29 -4.98 -7.62
C ILE A 267 -23.95 -5.94 -6.47
N GLY A 268 -24.90 -6.28 -5.59
CA GLY A 268 -24.63 -7.17 -4.45
C GLY A 268 -24.23 -8.58 -4.86
N VAL A 269 -24.88 -9.14 -5.88
CA VAL A 269 -24.50 -10.45 -6.44
C VAL A 269 -23.13 -10.38 -7.11
N ALA A 270 -22.84 -9.29 -7.84
CA ALA A 270 -21.53 -9.07 -8.44
C ALA A 270 -20.42 -8.90 -7.40
N THR A 271 -20.68 -8.18 -6.30
CA THR A 271 -19.74 -8.06 -5.17
C THR A 271 -19.36 -9.44 -4.63
N LEU A 272 -20.34 -10.30 -4.34
CA LEU A 272 -20.07 -11.66 -3.87
C LEU A 272 -19.28 -12.49 -4.88
N ALA A 273 -19.58 -12.34 -6.18
CA ALA A 273 -18.84 -13.03 -7.24
C ALA A 273 -17.38 -12.54 -7.33
N ILE A 274 -17.16 -11.24 -7.26
CA ILE A 274 -15.83 -10.59 -7.28
C ILE A 274 -15.02 -11.02 -6.05
N GLU A 275 -15.59 -10.95 -4.84
CA GLU A 275 -14.88 -11.35 -3.62
C GLU A 275 -14.50 -12.83 -3.65
N LYS A 276 -15.41 -13.69 -4.10
CA LYS A 276 -15.14 -15.12 -4.28
C LYS A 276 -14.03 -15.34 -5.30
N PHE A 277 -14.08 -14.66 -6.44
CA PHE A 277 -13.07 -14.79 -7.47
C PHE A 277 -11.70 -14.33 -6.97
N LEU A 278 -11.62 -13.16 -6.32
CA LEU A 278 -10.38 -12.64 -5.73
C LEU A 278 -9.76 -13.65 -4.76
N ALA A 279 -10.55 -14.23 -3.86
CA ALA A 279 -10.07 -15.23 -2.91
C ALA A 279 -9.55 -16.50 -3.60
N GLN A 280 -10.17 -16.92 -4.71
CA GLN A 280 -9.80 -18.13 -5.44
C GLN A 280 -8.61 -17.94 -6.40
N ASN A 281 -8.24 -16.71 -6.73
CA ASN A 281 -7.24 -16.39 -7.76
C ASN A 281 -6.02 -15.65 -7.22
N SER A 282 -6.03 -15.23 -5.96
CA SER A 282 -4.97 -14.41 -5.35
C SER A 282 -3.56 -14.95 -5.60
N GLU A 283 -3.35 -16.25 -5.36
CA GLU A 283 -2.05 -16.90 -5.56
C GLU A 283 -1.60 -16.88 -7.02
N GLY A 284 -2.50 -17.12 -7.97
CA GLY A 284 -2.20 -17.06 -9.40
C GLY A 284 -1.78 -15.66 -9.84
N TYR A 285 -2.48 -14.62 -9.37
CA TYR A 285 -2.12 -13.23 -9.64
C TYR A 285 -0.74 -12.88 -9.09
N ILE A 286 -0.44 -13.27 -7.85
CA ILE A 286 0.85 -13.00 -7.24
C ILE A 286 1.95 -13.69 -8.04
N ASN A 287 1.82 -14.99 -8.30
CA ASN A 287 2.85 -15.77 -8.99
C ASN A 287 3.15 -15.19 -10.38
N ALA A 288 2.13 -14.89 -11.18
CA ALA A 288 2.31 -14.34 -12.52
C ALA A 288 3.04 -12.98 -12.53
N HIS A 289 2.84 -12.14 -11.51
CA HIS A 289 3.60 -10.90 -11.38
C HIS A 289 5.03 -11.15 -10.89
N MET A 290 5.22 -12.11 -9.99
CA MET A 290 6.54 -12.42 -9.40
C MET A 290 7.50 -13.10 -10.38
N ASP A 291 7.00 -13.70 -11.45
CA ASP A 291 7.84 -14.27 -12.52
C ASP A 291 8.72 -13.20 -13.17
N LEU A 292 8.20 -11.97 -13.28
CA LEU A 292 8.85 -10.83 -13.92
C LEU A 292 9.59 -9.90 -12.93
N SER A 293 9.36 -10.08 -11.63
CA SER A 293 9.95 -9.24 -10.59
C SER A 293 11.41 -9.55 -10.33
N THR A 294 12.11 -8.60 -9.70
CA THR A 294 13.44 -8.83 -9.14
C THR A 294 13.44 -9.94 -8.09
N GLU A 295 14.60 -10.55 -7.87
CA GLU A 295 14.76 -11.65 -6.91
C GLU A 295 14.34 -11.26 -5.48
N LEU A 296 14.64 -10.02 -5.06
CA LEU A 296 14.23 -9.53 -3.73
C LEU A 296 12.71 -9.47 -3.60
N THR A 297 12.03 -8.90 -4.59
CA THR A 297 10.57 -8.78 -4.61
C THR A 297 9.93 -10.17 -4.63
N ARG A 298 10.37 -11.03 -5.55
CA ARG A 298 9.89 -12.42 -5.67
C ARG A 298 10.02 -13.15 -4.34
N LYS A 299 11.20 -13.12 -3.72
CA LYS A 299 11.45 -13.78 -2.44
C LYS A 299 10.57 -13.22 -1.32
N SER A 300 10.41 -11.91 -1.25
CA SER A 300 9.56 -11.25 -0.24
C SER A 300 8.09 -11.64 -0.38
N PHE A 301 7.56 -11.72 -1.60
CA PHE A 301 6.18 -12.16 -1.85
C PHE A 301 5.99 -13.65 -1.59
N GLN A 302 6.94 -14.51 -1.98
CA GLN A 302 6.89 -15.94 -1.66
C GLN A 302 6.88 -16.17 -0.14
N THR A 303 7.76 -15.49 0.60
CA THR A 303 7.77 -15.53 2.06
C THR A 303 6.45 -15.01 2.65
N ALA A 304 5.89 -13.93 2.10
CA ALA A 304 4.58 -13.44 2.53
C ALA A 304 3.44 -14.43 2.28
N GLN A 305 3.44 -15.14 1.15
CA GLN A 305 2.44 -16.19 0.87
C GLN A 305 2.53 -17.34 1.87
N GLN A 306 3.73 -17.75 2.28
CA GLN A 306 3.94 -18.74 3.34
C GLN A 306 3.44 -18.25 4.70
N HIS A 307 3.50 -16.93 4.93
CA HIS A 307 3.07 -16.27 6.16
C HIS A 307 1.65 -15.67 6.06
N LYS A 308 0.81 -16.13 5.13
CA LYS A 308 -0.58 -15.64 4.98
C LYS A 308 -1.47 -15.89 6.19
N TYR A 309 -1.03 -16.70 7.16
CA TYR A 309 -1.73 -16.89 8.42
C TYR A 309 -1.60 -15.67 9.35
N LEU A 310 -0.64 -14.78 9.08
CA LEU A 310 -0.46 -13.52 9.81
C LEU A 310 -1.48 -12.47 9.32
N PRO A 311 -2.34 -11.94 10.19
CA PRO A 311 -3.49 -11.13 9.78
C PRO A 311 -3.17 -9.90 8.93
N LEU A 312 -2.03 -9.25 9.19
CA LEU A 312 -1.63 -8.06 8.45
C LEU A 312 -1.08 -8.41 7.06
N VAL A 313 -0.32 -9.51 6.96
CA VAL A 313 0.23 -10.01 5.70
C VAL A 313 -0.90 -10.50 4.79
N GLU A 314 -1.84 -11.27 5.33
CA GLU A 314 -3.03 -11.73 4.59
C GLU A 314 -3.78 -10.55 3.95
N ARG A 315 -4.03 -9.50 4.74
CA ARG A 315 -4.74 -8.31 4.28
C ARG A 315 -3.94 -7.51 3.26
N ALA A 316 -2.63 -7.36 3.47
CA ALA A 316 -1.76 -6.67 2.53
C ALA A 316 -1.75 -7.39 1.17
N LEU A 317 -1.65 -8.72 1.15
CA LEU A 317 -1.75 -9.52 -0.07
C LEU A 317 -3.13 -9.37 -0.73
N LYS A 318 -4.22 -9.43 0.05
CA LYS A 318 -5.59 -9.22 -0.47
C LYS A 318 -5.74 -7.83 -1.12
N LEU A 319 -5.26 -6.78 -0.45
CA LEU A 319 -5.26 -5.41 -0.98
C LEU A 319 -4.46 -5.33 -2.29
N TRP A 320 -3.27 -5.91 -2.30
CA TRP A 320 -2.37 -5.90 -3.45
C TRP A 320 -3.01 -6.57 -4.68
N VAL A 321 -3.61 -7.75 -4.51
CA VAL A 321 -4.31 -8.46 -5.59
C VAL A 321 -5.52 -7.66 -6.08
N ALA A 322 -6.31 -7.09 -5.15
CA ALA A 322 -7.47 -6.29 -5.50
C ALA A 322 -7.09 -5.00 -6.28
N CYS A 323 -5.89 -4.45 -6.09
CA CYS A 323 -5.40 -3.33 -6.90
C CYS A 323 -5.12 -3.75 -8.34
N ARG A 324 -4.46 -4.89 -8.57
CA ARG A 324 -4.22 -5.42 -9.93
C ARG A 324 -5.52 -5.65 -10.69
N PHE A 325 -6.55 -6.06 -9.97
CA PHE A 325 -7.90 -6.32 -10.48
C PHE A 325 -8.57 -5.14 -11.20
N ILE A 326 -8.19 -3.90 -10.85
CA ILE A 326 -8.74 -2.67 -11.43
C ILE A 326 -7.72 -1.91 -12.28
N GLU A 327 -6.56 -2.49 -12.52
CA GLU A 327 -5.49 -1.88 -13.33
C GLU A 327 -5.39 -2.52 -14.72
N GLN A 328 -5.99 -3.68 -14.92
CA GLN A 328 -5.95 -4.43 -16.16
C GLN A 328 -7.32 -4.50 -16.84
N PRO A 329 -7.39 -4.42 -18.17
CA PRO A 329 -8.66 -4.43 -18.89
C PRO A 329 -9.32 -5.81 -18.81
N TRP A 330 -10.64 -5.83 -18.61
CA TRP A 330 -11.45 -7.04 -18.66
C TRP A 330 -11.85 -7.40 -20.09
N SER A 331 -11.75 -8.69 -20.41
CA SER A 331 -12.22 -9.26 -21.67
C SER A 331 -13.28 -10.33 -21.44
N ILE A 332 -14.23 -10.43 -22.36
CA ILE A 332 -15.23 -11.49 -22.39
C ILE A 332 -14.61 -12.70 -23.09
N THR A 333 -14.54 -13.83 -22.38
CA THR A 333 -13.88 -15.06 -22.88
C THR A 333 -14.85 -16.25 -23.01
N GLY A 334 -16.09 -16.11 -22.54
CA GLY A 334 -17.14 -17.12 -22.68
C GLY A 334 -17.83 -17.09 -24.04
N SER A 335 -18.79 -18.00 -24.25
CA SER A 335 -19.57 -18.09 -25.49
C SER A 335 -20.54 -16.92 -25.70
N GLU A 336 -20.97 -16.26 -24.63
CA GLU A 336 -21.83 -15.07 -24.68
C GLU A 336 -20.97 -13.80 -24.79
N THR A 337 -21.02 -13.13 -25.94
CA THR A 337 -20.22 -11.93 -26.25
C THR A 337 -21.01 -10.62 -26.22
N LEU A 338 -22.26 -10.64 -25.78
CA LEU A 338 -23.19 -9.51 -25.80
C LEU A 338 -23.47 -8.97 -27.20
N GLY A 339 -23.27 -9.81 -28.22
CA GLY A 339 -23.37 -9.44 -29.64
C GLY A 339 -22.20 -8.60 -30.15
N MET A 340 -21.08 -8.55 -29.42
CA MET A 340 -19.84 -7.91 -29.86
C MET A 340 -18.90 -8.95 -30.49
N SER A 341 -18.00 -8.48 -31.35
CA SER A 341 -16.96 -9.29 -32.02
C SER A 341 -15.62 -8.59 -31.94
N THR A 342 -14.53 -9.33 -32.11
CA THR A 342 -13.20 -8.70 -32.22
C THR A 342 -13.12 -7.73 -33.40
N ASP A 343 -12.19 -6.80 -33.33
CA ASP A 343 -11.94 -5.84 -34.41
C ASP A 343 -11.02 -6.46 -35.49
N PRO A 344 -11.33 -6.35 -36.79
CA PRO A 344 -10.47 -6.89 -37.84
C PRO A 344 -9.14 -6.14 -37.99
N ASN A 345 -9.00 -4.90 -37.49
CA ASN A 345 -7.76 -4.14 -37.56
C ASN A 345 -6.72 -4.75 -36.60
N PRO A 346 -5.56 -5.23 -37.10
CA PRO A 346 -4.51 -5.77 -36.24
C PRO A 346 -3.92 -4.75 -35.26
N ASN A 347 -4.02 -3.45 -35.56
CA ASN A 347 -3.57 -2.37 -34.67
C ASN A 347 -4.61 -2.03 -33.59
N CYS A 348 -5.79 -2.64 -33.61
CA CYS A 348 -6.81 -2.43 -32.58
C CYS A 348 -6.43 -3.20 -31.30
N PRO A 349 -6.48 -2.56 -30.11
CA PRO A 349 -6.27 -3.25 -28.82
C PRO A 349 -7.23 -4.42 -28.54
N TYR A 350 -8.30 -4.53 -29.33
CA TYR A 350 -9.37 -5.53 -29.26
C TYR A 350 -9.41 -6.43 -30.50
N HIS A 351 -8.29 -6.56 -31.22
CA HIS A 351 -8.16 -7.46 -32.35
C HIS A 351 -8.30 -8.94 -31.97
N THR A 352 -7.75 -9.32 -30.83
CA THR A 352 -7.69 -10.71 -30.35
C THR A 352 -8.71 -11.02 -29.26
N ARG A 353 -9.45 -10.01 -28.78
CA ARG A 353 -10.32 -10.13 -27.60
C ARG A 353 -11.52 -9.20 -27.64
N VAL A 354 -12.62 -9.64 -27.06
CA VAL A 354 -13.84 -8.84 -26.91
C VAL A 354 -13.78 -8.10 -25.59
N PRO A 355 -13.80 -6.75 -25.56
CA PRO A 355 -13.76 -6.01 -24.31
C PRO A 355 -15.11 -6.07 -23.58
N VAL A 356 -15.08 -5.89 -22.26
CA VAL A 356 -16.32 -5.55 -21.53
C VAL A 356 -16.79 -4.14 -21.90
N PRO A 357 -18.09 -3.84 -21.89
CA PRO A 357 -18.57 -2.46 -22.10
C PRO A 357 -17.99 -1.48 -21.06
N PRO A 358 -17.70 -0.21 -21.41
CA PRO A 358 -17.07 0.76 -20.50
C PRO A 358 -17.82 0.96 -19.18
N ILE A 359 -19.16 0.82 -19.21
CA ILE A 359 -19.99 0.92 -18.01
C ILE A 359 -19.81 -0.29 -17.09
N VAL A 360 -19.68 -1.49 -17.65
CA VAL A 360 -19.41 -2.71 -16.86
C VAL A 360 -18.04 -2.61 -16.22
N ASP A 361 -17.03 -2.19 -16.98
CA ASP A 361 -15.65 -1.97 -16.49
C ASP A 361 -15.65 -1.00 -15.29
N LEU A 362 -16.29 0.17 -15.46
CA LEU A 362 -16.45 1.15 -14.39
C LEU A 362 -17.18 0.56 -13.17
N GLN A 363 -18.25 -0.21 -13.36
CA GLN A 363 -18.99 -0.81 -12.25
C GLN A 363 -18.14 -1.83 -11.47
N ILE A 364 -17.35 -2.66 -12.15
CA ILE A 364 -16.44 -3.62 -11.52
C ILE A 364 -15.40 -2.85 -10.68
N ASP A 365 -14.77 -1.84 -11.26
CA ASP A 365 -13.82 -0.97 -10.57
C ASP A 365 -14.40 -0.38 -9.29
N LEU A 366 -15.60 0.17 -9.36
CA LEU A 366 -16.26 0.79 -8.22
C LEU A 366 -16.63 -0.20 -7.13
N ILE A 367 -17.05 -1.41 -7.50
CA ILE A 367 -17.29 -2.49 -6.53
C ILE A 367 -15.99 -2.82 -5.80
N VAL A 368 -14.90 -3.06 -6.53
CA VAL A 368 -13.61 -3.42 -5.93
C VAL A 368 -13.08 -2.29 -5.05
N ILE A 369 -13.15 -1.03 -5.50
CA ILE A 369 -12.70 0.13 -4.72
C ILE A 369 -13.49 0.28 -3.42
N ASN A 370 -14.81 0.30 -3.50
CA ASN A 370 -15.67 0.65 -2.37
C ASN A 370 -15.88 -0.51 -1.40
N GLU A 371 -16.06 -1.72 -1.91
CA GLU A 371 -16.43 -2.90 -1.10
C GLU A 371 -15.20 -3.69 -0.65
N VAL A 372 -14.06 -3.59 -1.36
CA VAL A 372 -12.85 -4.36 -1.04
C VAL A 372 -11.71 -3.46 -0.59
N LEU A 373 -11.20 -2.57 -1.45
CA LEU A 373 -9.96 -1.82 -1.18
C LEU A 373 -10.10 -0.85 -0.01
N GLN A 374 -11.15 -0.02 0.02
CA GLN A 374 -11.38 0.95 1.08
C GLN A 374 -11.55 0.28 2.47
N PRO A 375 -12.39 -0.76 2.64
CA PRO A 375 -12.47 -1.48 3.90
C PRO A 375 -11.19 -2.20 4.30
N GLU A 376 -10.48 -2.85 3.37
CA GLU A 376 -9.24 -3.56 3.70
C GLU A 376 -8.12 -2.60 4.12
N LEU A 377 -7.94 -1.47 3.44
CA LEU A 377 -6.97 -0.47 3.85
C LEU A 377 -7.25 0.06 5.26
N LYS A 378 -8.51 0.37 5.59
CA LYS A 378 -8.88 0.79 6.96
C LYS A 378 -8.50 -0.26 8.01
N LYS A 379 -8.69 -1.54 7.72
CA LYS A 379 -8.31 -2.65 8.63
C LYS A 379 -6.80 -2.77 8.74
N ILE A 380 -6.06 -2.68 7.63
CA ILE A 380 -4.59 -2.69 7.59
C ILE A 380 -4.04 -1.55 8.45
N LEU A 381 -4.45 -0.31 8.21
CA LEU A 381 -3.94 0.86 8.93
C LEU A 381 -4.27 0.82 10.43
N LYS A 382 -5.43 0.27 10.79
CA LYS A 382 -5.81 0.02 12.19
C LYS A 382 -4.89 -1.01 12.85
N LEU A 383 -4.71 -2.18 12.24
CA LEU A 383 -3.83 -3.24 12.75
C LEU A 383 -2.38 -2.78 12.83
N LEU A 384 -1.91 -2.05 11.82
CA LEU A 384 -0.61 -1.42 11.84
C LEU A 384 -0.48 -0.55 13.07
N LYS A 385 -1.37 0.42 13.24
CA LYS A 385 -1.34 1.33 14.40
C LYS A 385 -1.32 0.59 15.73
N GLU A 386 -2.15 -0.44 15.89
CA GLU A 386 -2.18 -1.27 17.10
C GLU A 386 -0.83 -1.94 17.37
N LYS A 387 -0.22 -2.56 16.34
CA LYS A 387 1.13 -3.14 16.45
C LYS A 387 2.21 -2.08 16.69
N LEU A 388 2.05 -0.88 16.11
CA LEU A 388 3.01 0.22 16.33
C LEU A 388 2.99 0.74 17.77
N GLU A 389 1.85 0.62 18.46
CA GLU A 389 1.66 1.04 19.84
C GLU A 389 2.01 -0.07 20.85
N SER A 390 2.47 -1.24 20.37
CA SER A 390 2.92 -2.36 21.21
C SER A 390 4.11 -1.96 22.10
N THR A 391 4.16 -2.54 23.29
CA THR A 391 5.29 -2.40 24.22
C THR A 391 6.50 -3.22 23.81
N ASP A 392 6.31 -4.23 22.96
CA ASP A 392 7.39 -5.02 22.37
C ASP A 392 7.35 -4.90 20.84
N PRO A 393 8.16 -3.98 20.26
CA PRO A 393 8.14 -3.70 18.83
C PRO A 393 8.75 -4.82 17.97
N TRP A 394 9.49 -5.76 18.57
CA TRP A 394 10.22 -6.79 17.82
C TRP A 394 9.42 -8.08 17.63
N THR A 395 8.45 -8.36 18.52
CA THR A 395 7.56 -9.51 18.40
C THR A 395 6.81 -9.53 17.06
N ASP A 396 6.32 -8.37 16.62
CA ASP A 396 5.53 -8.24 15.39
C ASP A 396 6.37 -7.76 14.18
N TRP A 397 7.69 -7.58 14.34
CA TRP A 397 8.51 -6.90 13.35
C TRP A 397 8.41 -7.54 11.97
N PHE A 398 8.50 -8.87 11.88
CA PHE A 398 8.52 -9.57 10.59
C PHE A 398 7.19 -9.44 9.85
N GLU A 399 6.07 -9.55 10.57
CA GLU A 399 4.73 -9.34 10.02
C GLU A 399 4.57 -7.91 9.48
N ILE A 400 5.02 -6.92 10.27
CA ILE A 400 5.02 -5.50 9.88
C ILE A 400 5.87 -5.30 8.63
N TYR A 401 7.10 -5.83 8.61
CA TYR A 401 8.02 -5.69 7.50
C TYR A 401 7.41 -6.24 6.19
N LEU A 402 6.91 -7.47 6.20
CA LEU A 402 6.31 -8.09 5.00
C LEU A 402 5.12 -7.27 4.50
N ALA A 403 4.26 -6.81 5.40
CA ALA A 403 3.12 -5.98 5.03
C ALA A 403 3.54 -4.63 4.43
N TYR A 404 4.55 -3.97 5.01
CA TYR A 404 5.10 -2.73 4.46
C TYR A 404 5.70 -2.96 3.08
N PHE A 405 6.44 -4.04 2.89
CA PHE A 405 7.02 -4.39 1.59
C PHE A 405 5.93 -4.52 0.53
N ILE A 406 4.87 -5.29 0.81
CA ILE A 406 3.73 -5.49 -0.11
C ILE A 406 3.02 -4.16 -0.43
N ILE A 407 2.75 -3.33 0.59
CA ILE A 407 2.05 -2.06 0.42
C ILE A 407 2.89 -1.07 -0.39
N LEU A 408 4.20 -0.98 -0.12
CA LEU A 408 5.10 -0.09 -0.86
C LEU A 408 5.31 -0.58 -2.30
N HIS A 409 5.39 -1.90 -2.52
CA HIS A 409 5.40 -2.46 -3.86
C HIS A 409 4.10 -2.14 -4.62
N ASN A 410 2.95 -2.13 -3.93
CA ASN A 410 1.71 -1.67 -4.56
C ASN A 410 1.79 -0.22 -5.03
N VAL A 411 2.45 0.65 -4.25
CA VAL A 411 2.65 2.05 -4.64
C VAL A 411 3.50 2.14 -5.91
N GLU A 412 4.59 1.38 -6.03
CA GLU A 412 5.41 1.30 -7.26
C GLU A 412 4.54 0.96 -8.48
N LEU A 413 3.71 -0.08 -8.36
CA LEU A 413 2.84 -0.53 -9.45
C LEU A 413 1.73 0.46 -9.79
N THR A 414 1.13 1.12 -8.79
CA THR A 414 0.14 2.18 -9.05
C THR A 414 0.77 3.38 -9.76
N MET A 415 2.01 3.74 -9.44
CA MET A 415 2.75 4.80 -10.15
C MET A 415 3.09 4.38 -11.58
N ALA A 416 3.51 3.12 -11.79
CA ALA A 416 3.74 2.56 -13.13
C ALA A 416 2.49 2.57 -13.99
N HIS A 417 1.35 2.19 -13.43
CA HIS A 417 0.06 2.24 -14.12
C HIS A 417 -0.32 3.68 -14.50
N ASP A 418 -0.13 4.69 -13.63
CA ASP A 418 -0.39 6.09 -13.99
C ASP A 418 0.51 6.58 -15.13
N ALA A 419 1.80 6.23 -15.10
CA ALA A 419 2.75 6.55 -16.16
C ALA A 419 2.35 5.90 -17.50
N TRP A 420 1.91 4.64 -17.47
CA TRP A 420 1.34 3.98 -18.65
C TRP A 420 0.08 4.68 -19.14
N PHE A 421 -0.84 5.04 -18.25
CA PHE A 421 -2.09 5.70 -18.59
C PHE A 421 -1.86 7.05 -19.28
N VAL A 422 -0.89 7.84 -18.79
CA VAL A 422 -0.46 9.10 -19.40
C VAL A 422 0.02 8.89 -20.83
N LYS A 423 0.89 7.90 -21.05
CA LYS A 423 1.40 7.57 -22.38
C LYS A 423 0.27 7.12 -23.32
N ARG A 424 -0.57 6.18 -22.87
CA ARG A 424 -1.69 5.62 -23.65
C ARG A 424 -2.68 6.69 -24.12
N ASN A 425 -2.97 7.68 -23.27
CA ASN A 425 -3.91 8.76 -23.58
C ASN A 425 -3.24 10.00 -24.17
N ASN A 426 -1.96 9.92 -24.54
CA ASN A 426 -1.17 11.02 -25.11
C ASN A 426 -1.29 12.33 -24.30
N LEU A 427 -1.25 12.21 -22.97
CA LEU A 427 -1.43 13.35 -22.07
C LEU A 427 -0.12 14.16 -22.01
N LYS A 428 -0.22 15.48 -22.21
CA LYS A 428 0.93 16.41 -22.17
C LYS A 428 1.40 16.76 -20.74
N LYS A 429 1.18 15.86 -19.78
CA LYS A 429 1.48 16.03 -18.36
C LYS A 429 2.14 14.76 -17.82
N ARG A 430 2.97 14.87 -16.77
CA ARG A 430 3.68 13.73 -16.18
C ARG A 430 2.74 12.69 -15.55
N TYR A 431 1.65 13.14 -14.94
CA TYR A 431 0.72 12.29 -14.19
C TYR A 431 -0.72 12.51 -14.64
N SER A 432 -1.52 11.45 -14.68
CA SER A 432 -2.94 11.55 -15.05
C SER A 432 -3.75 12.28 -13.97
N ASN A 433 -3.42 12.02 -12.71
CA ASN A 433 -3.99 12.67 -11.54
C ASN A 433 -2.89 13.05 -10.54
N LYS A 434 -2.35 14.26 -10.70
CA LYS A 434 -1.28 14.76 -9.81
C LYS A 434 -1.69 14.76 -8.33
N SER A 435 -2.92 15.16 -8.00
CA SER A 435 -3.38 15.22 -6.61
C SER A 435 -3.37 13.84 -5.95
N LEU A 436 -3.80 12.81 -6.67
CA LEU A 436 -3.78 11.44 -6.17
C LEU A 436 -2.34 10.93 -6.04
N VAL A 437 -1.48 11.18 -7.04
CA VAL A 437 -0.06 10.81 -6.99
C VAL A 437 0.65 11.45 -5.80
N ASP A 438 0.41 12.74 -5.55
CA ASP A 438 0.97 13.45 -4.39
C ASP A 438 0.47 12.83 -3.08
N THR A 439 -0.82 12.46 -3.00
CA THR A 439 -1.42 11.82 -1.83
C THR A 439 -0.84 10.43 -1.57
N ILE A 440 -0.69 9.60 -2.60
CA ILE A 440 -0.09 8.26 -2.50
C ILE A 440 1.39 8.35 -2.12
N THR A 441 2.13 9.29 -2.71
CA THR A 441 3.54 9.56 -2.37
C THR A 441 3.67 9.96 -0.90
N GLN A 442 2.80 10.85 -0.43
CA GLN A 442 2.76 11.25 0.98
C GLN A 442 2.41 10.05 1.88
N GLY A 443 1.52 9.16 1.43
CA GLY A 443 1.19 7.90 2.09
C GLY A 443 2.41 6.99 2.24
N ALA A 444 3.11 6.70 1.15
CA ALA A 444 4.33 5.88 1.14
C ALA A 444 5.42 6.47 2.04
N THR A 445 5.63 7.79 1.95
CA THR A 445 6.57 8.52 2.81
C THR A 445 6.17 8.42 4.28
N THR A 446 4.88 8.48 4.59
CA THR A 446 4.35 8.34 5.95
C THR A 446 4.63 6.95 6.51
N LEU A 447 4.40 5.91 5.71
CA LEU A 447 4.74 4.53 6.07
C LEU A 447 6.24 4.42 6.35
N LEU A 448 7.10 4.76 5.38
CA LEU A 448 8.55 4.67 5.57
C LEU A 448 9.02 5.43 6.82
N THR A 449 8.50 6.63 7.06
CA THR A 449 8.85 7.41 8.26
C THR A 449 8.47 6.68 9.56
N CYS A 450 7.30 6.03 9.62
CA CYS A 450 6.94 5.16 10.73
C CYS A 450 7.93 3.99 10.85
N PHE A 451 8.18 3.29 9.75
CA PHE A 451 9.07 2.12 9.73
C PHE A 451 10.47 2.45 10.24
N HIS A 452 11.09 3.50 9.73
CA HIS A 452 12.47 3.87 10.09
C HIS A 452 12.58 4.47 11.49
N TYR A 453 11.69 5.39 11.88
CA TYR A 453 11.90 6.17 13.11
C TYR A 453 11.05 5.73 14.29
N ALA A 454 9.86 5.16 14.05
CA ALA A 454 9.07 4.61 15.13
C ALA A 454 9.54 3.19 15.50
N HIS A 455 9.89 2.37 14.49
CA HIS A 455 10.23 0.95 14.70
C HIS A 455 11.72 0.62 14.62
N GLN A 456 12.55 1.50 14.07
CA GLN A 456 13.88 1.10 13.61
C GLN A 456 13.79 -0.17 12.75
N GLY A 457 12.75 -0.28 11.93
CA GLY A 457 12.39 -1.50 11.22
C GLY A 457 13.44 -1.98 10.22
N TYR A 458 14.34 -1.08 9.80
CA TYR A 458 15.50 -1.41 8.98
C TYR A 458 16.59 -2.16 9.76
N ALA A 459 16.63 -2.03 11.09
CA ALA A 459 17.75 -2.46 11.92
C ALA A 459 18.08 -3.95 11.79
N PRO A 460 17.12 -4.87 11.64
CA PRO A 460 17.42 -6.27 11.40
C PRO A 460 18.20 -6.52 10.12
N PHE A 461 18.10 -5.67 9.10
CA PHE A 461 18.92 -5.80 7.89
C PHE A 461 20.35 -5.26 8.06
N ALA A 462 20.53 -4.27 8.93
CA ALA A 462 21.80 -3.56 9.11
C ALA A 462 22.65 -4.05 10.29
N ASN A 463 22.03 -4.66 11.31
CA ASN A 463 22.70 -5.06 12.55
C ASN A 463 22.57 -6.57 12.79
N LEU A 464 23.66 -7.30 12.54
CA LEU A 464 23.73 -8.76 12.73
C LEU A 464 23.61 -9.18 14.20
N ASP A 465 24.00 -8.34 15.16
CA ASP A 465 23.93 -8.67 16.58
C ASP A 465 22.48 -8.68 17.10
N LEU A 466 21.54 -8.01 16.40
CA LEU A 466 20.12 -8.08 16.75
C LEU A 466 19.58 -9.50 16.64
N GLU A 467 19.98 -10.25 15.60
CA GLU A 467 19.53 -11.64 15.43
C GLU A 467 19.91 -12.53 16.62
N ARG A 468 21.09 -12.29 17.21
CA ARG A 468 21.58 -13.01 18.39
C ARG A 468 20.79 -12.65 19.64
N SER A 469 20.31 -11.40 19.73
CA SER A 469 19.63 -10.88 20.91
C SER A 469 18.12 -11.15 20.94
N GLN A 470 17.46 -11.22 19.78
CA GLN A 470 16.00 -11.30 19.67
C GLN A 470 15.45 -12.73 19.56
N ASN A 471 16.31 -13.75 19.42
CA ASN A 471 15.92 -15.16 19.30
C ASN A 471 14.82 -15.42 18.25
N TRP A 472 14.93 -14.79 17.07
CA TRP A 472 13.92 -14.95 16.02
C TRP A 472 13.85 -16.39 15.47
N PRO A 473 12.66 -16.83 15.02
CA PRO A 473 12.48 -18.11 14.34
C PRO A 473 13.48 -18.32 13.18
N GLU A 474 13.84 -19.58 12.93
CA GLU A 474 14.81 -19.95 11.89
C GLU A 474 14.40 -19.40 10.51
N GLU A 475 13.12 -19.42 10.16
CA GLU A 475 12.60 -18.88 8.91
C GLU A 475 12.90 -17.38 8.73
N GLN A 476 12.82 -16.58 9.80
CA GLN A 476 13.10 -15.14 9.76
C GLN A 476 14.60 -14.88 9.61
N ARG A 477 15.42 -15.67 10.31
CA ARG A 477 16.89 -15.61 10.19
C ARG A 477 17.36 -16.03 8.79
N ALA A 478 16.78 -17.10 8.23
CA ALA A 478 17.04 -17.52 6.87
C ALA A 478 16.64 -16.44 5.85
N TYR A 479 15.47 -15.82 6.01
CA TYR A 479 15.06 -14.71 5.17
C TYR A 479 16.06 -13.53 5.21
N LEU A 480 16.49 -13.13 6.41
CA LEU A 480 17.48 -12.06 6.58
C LEU A 480 18.84 -12.41 5.97
N HIS A 481 19.32 -13.63 6.21
CA HIS A 481 20.56 -14.15 5.63
C HIS A 481 20.53 -14.06 4.11
N ASP A 482 19.42 -14.46 3.50
CA ASP A 482 19.34 -14.55 2.05
C ASP A 482 19.05 -13.21 1.36
N THR A 483 18.36 -12.28 2.02
CA THR A 483 18.00 -10.99 1.43
C THR A 483 19.10 -9.95 1.55
N ARG A 484 19.94 -10.00 2.59
CA ARG A 484 21.06 -9.05 2.77
C ARG A 484 22.01 -8.96 1.57
N PRO A 485 22.46 -10.07 0.95
CA PRO A 485 23.28 -10.00 -0.26
C PRO A 485 22.56 -9.31 -1.43
N LEU A 486 21.27 -9.60 -1.61
CA LEU A 486 20.46 -8.97 -2.67
C LEU A 486 20.37 -7.45 -2.50
N LEU A 487 20.28 -6.99 -1.25
CA LEU A 487 20.23 -5.55 -0.92
C LEU A 487 21.52 -4.80 -1.26
N GLN A 488 22.69 -5.46 -1.23
CA GLN A 488 23.97 -4.81 -1.56
C GLN A 488 24.03 -4.40 -3.05
N GLY A 489 23.36 -5.16 -3.92
CA GLY A 489 23.27 -4.89 -5.36
C GLY A 489 22.30 -3.77 -5.74
N ILE A 490 21.45 -3.32 -4.82
CA ILE A 490 20.46 -2.26 -5.08
C ILE A 490 21.14 -0.89 -4.91
N ARG A 491 21.95 -0.50 -5.89
CA ARG A 491 22.52 0.86 -6.04
C ARG A 491 22.29 1.34 -7.48
N GLY A 492 21.85 2.58 -7.69
CA GLY A 492 21.67 3.16 -9.04
C GLY A 492 20.22 3.51 -9.42
N ASP A 493 19.86 3.35 -10.70
CA ASP A 493 18.71 3.92 -11.43
C ASP A 493 17.31 3.75 -10.80
N HIS A 494 17.13 2.83 -9.86
CA HIS A 494 15.87 2.62 -9.12
C HIS A 494 15.53 3.78 -8.15
N VAL A 495 16.42 4.76 -7.96
CA VAL A 495 16.23 5.85 -6.97
C VAL A 495 15.60 7.11 -7.57
N HIS A 496 15.37 7.15 -8.89
CA HIS A 496 14.92 8.38 -9.58
C HIS A 496 13.48 8.34 -10.09
N ASP A 497 12.90 7.15 -10.27
CA ASP A 497 11.54 7.01 -10.81
C ASP A 497 10.62 6.23 -9.85
N PRO A 498 9.63 6.90 -9.23
CA PRO A 498 8.65 6.26 -8.34
C PRO A 498 7.84 5.11 -8.96
N ALA A 499 7.84 5.00 -10.29
CA ALA A 499 7.19 3.92 -11.04
C ALA A 499 8.07 2.67 -11.24
N LYS A 500 9.37 2.74 -10.95
CA LYS A 500 10.27 1.58 -11.10
C LYS A 500 10.19 0.66 -9.89
N GLU A 501 10.29 -0.64 -10.15
CA GLU A 501 10.43 -1.65 -9.10
C GLU A 501 11.64 -1.33 -8.22
N LEU A 502 11.50 -1.61 -6.93
CA LEU A 502 12.49 -1.34 -5.89
C LEU A 502 12.68 0.14 -5.53
N PHE A 503 11.96 1.08 -6.14
CA PHE A 503 12.03 2.48 -5.74
C PHE A 503 11.58 2.68 -4.28
N TRP A 504 10.40 2.20 -3.91
CA TRP A 504 9.83 2.37 -2.56
C TRP A 504 10.25 1.26 -1.62
N THR A 505 10.30 0.02 -2.09
CA THR A 505 10.59 -1.15 -1.24
C THR A 505 12.04 -1.20 -0.77
N SER A 506 13.02 -0.83 -1.61
CA SER A 506 14.44 -0.79 -1.19
C SER A 506 14.74 0.24 -0.10
N GLN A 507 13.85 1.23 0.05
CA GLN A 507 14.01 2.26 1.07
C GLN A 507 13.86 1.69 2.49
N LEU A 508 13.05 0.64 2.68
CA LEU A 508 12.85 -0.04 3.97
C LEU A 508 14.17 -0.48 4.61
N HIS A 509 15.17 -0.81 3.80
CA HIS A 509 16.41 -1.41 4.26
C HIS A 509 17.51 -0.39 4.53
N ARG A 510 17.27 0.91 4.31
CA ARG A 510 18.30 1.96 4.45
C ARG A 510 18.41 2.46 5.91
N PRO A 511 19.57 2.31 6.57
CA PRO A 511 19.76 2.80 7.93
C PRO A 511 19.82 4.33 8.01
N ASP A 512 20.30 4.96 6.96
CA ASP A 512 20.40 6.41 6.78
C ASP A 512 19.22 6.98 5.98
N TRP A 513 18.10 6.24 5.91
CA TRP A 513 16.91 6.66 5.17
C TRP A 513 16.48 8.07 5.56
N ARG A 514 16.05 8.83 4.55
CA ARG A 514 15.46 10.16 4.70
C ARG A 514 14.23 10.26 3.80
N PRO A 515 13.20 10.99 4.23
CA PRO A 515 12.07 11.29 3.35
C PRO A 515 12.58 11.88 2.04
N ILE A 516 12.23 11.23 0.93
CA ILE A 516 12.47 11.80 -0.38
C ILE A 516 11.53 13.00 -0.49
N VAL A 517 12.08 14.20 -0.32
CA VAL A 517 11.40 15.40 -0.79
C VAL A 517 11.45 15.30 -2.30
N LEU A 518 10.40 14.78 -2.92
CA LEU A 518 10.22 14.93 -4.36
C LEU A 518 10.15 16.43 -4.60
N MET A 519 11.29 17.03 -4.99
CA MET A 519 11.32 18.42 -5.39
C MET A 519 10.35 18.56 -6.55
N THR A 520 9.46 19.53 -6.40
CA THR A 520 8.26 19.74 -7.21
C THR A 520 8.59 20.10 -8.65
#